data_AF-A0A0T5ZPS7-F1
#
_entry.id   AF-A0A0T5ZPS7-F1
#
_cell.length_a   1.000
_cell.length_b   1.000
_cell.length_c   1.000
_cell.angle_alpha   90.00
_cell.angle_beta   90.00
_cell.angle_gamma   90.00
#
_symmetry.space_group_name_H-M   'P 1'
#
loop_
_entity.id
_entity.type
_entity.pdbx_description
1 polymer ?
#
loop_
_entity_poly.entity_id
_entity_poly.type
_entity_poly.pdbx_seq_one_letter_code
_entity_poly.pdbx_strand_id
1 'polypeptide(L)'
;MALSLGSVEFPLRFLRYDPRIYQITVLSALLVYGIGWLDFEISAVNASVILLSVLLTQYICTYVFRLPKYDPRSSLISGLSLCLLLRTNSLLLVIVTAFITITSKFTLRWGEKHICNPTNFGLIAMMLLTDQVWVSPGQWGSAAFLGFLIACLGGLVVNRASRSDVTYAFLVFYITFLFGRAL
;
A
#
# COMPACT_ATOMS: atom_id res chain seq x y z
N MET A 1 42.93 42.56 -6.39
CA MET A 1 41.60 42.93 -6.92
C MET A 1 41.06 41.73 -7.69
N ALA A 2 40.40 40.80 -7.00
CA ALA A 2 39.72 39.65 -7.59
C ALA A 2 38.31 39.63 -6.98
N LEU A 3 37.31 39.88 -7.81
CA LEU A 3 35.90 40.01 -7.43
C LEU A 3 35.34 38.63 -7.08
N SER A 4 34.88 38.49 -5.83
CA SER A 4 34.06 37.38 -5.36
C SER A 4 32.70 37.42 -6.08
N LEU A 5 32.53 36.61 -7.11
CA LEU A 5 31.22 36.33 -7.70
C LEU A 5 30.43 35.46 -6.71
N GLY A 6 29.50 36.08 -6.00
CA GLY A 6 28.54 35.39 -5.16
C GLY A 6 27.78 34.37 -6.02
N SER A 7 27.95 33.09 -5.70
CA SER A 7 27.12 32.01 -6.21
C SER A 7 25.69 32.27 -5.72
N VAL A 8 24.83 32.73 -6.63
CA VAL A 8 23.39 32.78 -6.43
C VAL A 8 22.92 31.34 -6.30
N GLU A 9 22.80 30.84 -5.07
CA GLU A 9 22.11 29.59 -4.80
C GLU A 9 20.64 29.79 -5.14
N PHE A 10 20.22 29.33 -6.31
CA PHE A 10 18.80 29.18 -6.63
C PHE A 10 18.20 28.21 -5.59
N PRO A 11 17.22 28.62 -4.78
CA PRO A 11 16.47 27.67 -4.00
C PRO A 11 15.55 26.93 -4.97
N LEU A 12 16.06 25.87 -5.60
CA LEU A 12 15.24 24.83 -6.20
C LEU A 12 14.54 24.07 -5.06
N ARG A 13 13.62 24.77 -4.39
CA ARG A 13 12.61 24.18 -3.53
C ARG A 13 11.64 23.48 -4.46
N PHE A 14 12.09 22.36 -5.05
CA PHE A 14 11.17 21.38 -5.59
C PHE A 14 10.17 21.11 -4.48
N LEU A 15 8.92 21.45 -4.74
CA LEU A 15 7.80 21.14 -3.87
C LEU A 15 7.80 19.61 -3.73
N ARG A 16 8.52 19.07 -2.74
CA ARG A 16 8.61 17.63 -2.47
C ARG A 16 7.25 17.22 -1.93
N TYR A 17 6.34 16.95 -2.84
CA TYR A 17 5.04 16.40 -2.55
C TYR A 17 5.23 15.05 -1.86
N ASP A 18 4.48 14.79 -0.79
CA ASP A 18 4.58 13.54 -0.03
C ASP A 18 4.30 12.36 -0.99
N PRO A 19 5.26 11.42 -1.18
CA PRO A 19 5.09 10.28 -2.10
C PRO A 19 3.85 9.45 -1.82
N ARG A 20 3.35 9.47 -0.57
CA ARG A 20 2.12 8.78 -0.17
C ARG A 20 0.89 9.27 -0.92
N ILE A 21 0.87 10.50 -1.41
CA ILE A 21 -0.27 11.03 -2.16
C ILE A 21 -0.37 10.32 -3.51
N TYR A 22 0.75 10.08 -4.21
CA TYR A 22 0.76 9.28 -5.43
C TYR A 22 0.23 7.87 -5.18
N GLN A 23 0.62 7.25 -4.07
CA GLN A 23 0.15 5.92 -3.70
C GLN A 23 -1.36 5.90 -3.42
N ILE A 24 -1.88 6.88 -2.65
CA ILE A 24 -3.32 7.01 -2.41
C ILE A 24 -4.07 7.21 -3.73
N THR A 25 -3.60 8.12 -4.59
CA THR A 25 -4.23 8.39 -5.89
C THR A 25 -4.26 7.15 -6.77
N VAL A 26 -3.14 6.43 -6.90
CA VAL A 26 -3.07 5.21 -7.71
C VAL A 26 -3.95 4.10 -7.14
N LEU A 27 -3.90 3.85 -5.82
CA LEU A 27 -4.73 2.81 -5.19
C LEU A 27 -6.23 3.12 -5.31
N SER A 28 -6.63 4.38 -5.12
CA SER A 28 -8.01 4.82 -5.32
C SER A 28 -8.44 4.66 -6.78
N ALA A 29 -7.59 5.06 -7.73
CA ALA A 29 -7.88 4.89 -9.17
C ALA A 29 -8.02 3.42 -9.55
N LEU A 30 -7.14 2.55 -9.05
CA LEU A 30 -7.22 1.10 -9.25
C LEU A 30 -8.48 0.51 -8.61
N LEU A 31 -8.90 1.00 -7.45
CA LEU A 31 -10.11 0.53 -6.79
C LEU A 31 -11.37 0.90 -7.59
N VAL A 32 -11.46 2.15 -8.04
CA VAL A 32 -12.56 2.61 -8.91
C VAL A 32 -12.59 1.82 -10.21
N TYR A 33 -11.43 1.62 -10.84
CA TYR A 33 -11.32 0.83 -12.06
C TYR A 33 -11.70 -0.64 -11.83
N GLY A 34 -11.23 -1.23 -10.72
CA GLY A 34 -11.54 -2.61 -10.36
C GLY A 34 -13.02 -2.85 -10.14
N ILE A 35 -13.72 -1.92 -9.48
CA ILE A 35 -15.17 -2.00 -9.28
C ILE A 35 -15.93 -1.76 -10.60
N GLY A 36 -15.48 -0.82 -11.43
CA GLY A 36 -16.22 -0.42 -12.64
C GLY A 36 -16.01 -1.30 -13.87
N TRP A 37 -14.84 -1.94 -14.01
CA TRP A 37 -14.46 -2.69 -15.22
C TRP A 37 -13.94 -4.10 -14.98
N LEU A 38 -13.49 -4.43 -13.78
CA LEU A 38 -12.95 -5.76 -13.46
C LEU A 38 -13.88 -6.58 -12.56
N ASP A 39 -15.10 -6.09 -12.35
CA ASP A 39 -16.13 -6.71 -11.52
C ASP A 39 -15.61 -7.16 -10.14
N PHE A 40 -14.81 -6.29 -9.49
CA PHE A 40 -14.32 -6.57 -8.15
C PHE A 40 -15.50 -6.84 -7.21
N GLU A 41 -15.52 -8.04 -6.63
CA GLU A 41 -16.50 -8.48 -5.64
C GLU A 41 -16.27 -7.81 -4.26
N ILE A 42 -16.29 -6.49 -4.22
CA ILE A 42 -16.26 -5.70 -3.00
C ILE A 42 -17.52 -4.85 -2.92
N SER A 43 -18.33 -5.11 -1.89
CA SER A 43 -19.49 -4.27 -1.61
C SER A 43 -19.03 -2.90 -1.11
N ALA A 44 -19.79 -1.85 -1.44
CA ALA A 44 -19.55 -0.50 -0.92
C ALA A 44 -19.57 -0.46 0.62
N VAL A 45 -20.35 -1.34 1.25
CA VAL A 45 -20.39 -1.53 2.70
C VAL A 45 -19.04 -2.04 3.21
N ASN A 46 -18.49 -3.10 2.63
CA ASN A 46 -17.19 -3.65 3.04
C ASN A 46 -16.09 -2.61 2.85
N ALA A 47 -16.04 -1.92 1.71
CA ALA A 47 -15.06 -0.86 1.47
C ALA A 47 -15.16 0.26 2.51
N SER A 48 -16.37 0.72 2.82
CA SER A 48 -16.60 1.77 3.82
C SER A 48 -16.17 1.31 5.21
N VAL A 49 -16.53 0.09 5.60
CA VAL A 49 -16.16 -0.48 6.91
C VAL A 49 -14.65 -0.70 7.03
N ILE A 50 -13.96 -1.13 5.97
CA ILE A 50 -12.49 -1.19 5.94
C ILE A 50 -11.91 0.19 6.23
N LEU A 51 -12.30 1.20 5.44
CA LEU A 51 -11.74 2.54 5.55
C LEU A 51 -12.00 3.17 6.92
N LEU A 52 -13.22 3.03 7.44
CA LEU A 52 -13.57 3.50 8.78
C LEU A 52 -12.75 2.76 9.85
N SER A 53 -12.65 1.43 9.76
CA SER A 53 -11.94 0.62 10.75
C SER A 53 -10.45 0.95 10.80
N VAL A 54 -9.79 1.12 9.65
CA VAL A 54 -8.36 1.46 9.61
C VAL A 54 -8.10 2.88 10.13
N LEU A 55 -8.98 3.84 9.84
CA LEU A 55 -8.85 5.23 10.31
C LEU A 55 -9.10 5.31 11.82
N LEU A 56 -10.15 4.65 12.32
CA LEU A 56 -10.46 4.61 13.75
C LEU A 56 -9.38 3.88 14.54
N THR A 57 -8.90 2.74 14.05
CA THR A 57 -7.82 2.00 14.71
C THR A 57 -6.54 2.83 14.71
N GLN A 58 -6.23 3.52 13.60
CA GLN A 58 -5.07 4.43 13.54
C GLN A 58 -5.20 5.55 14.56
N TYR A 59 -6.39 6.15 14.66
CA TYR A 59 -6.66 7.21 15.62
C TYR A 59 -6.42 6.70 17.04
N ILE A 60 -7.08 5.62 17.44
CA ILE A 60 -6.95 5.01 18.77
C ILE A 60 -5.48 4.65 19.07
N CYS A 61 -4.78 3.96 18.18
CA CYS A 61 -3.38 3.60 18.37
C CYS A 61 -2.48 4.83 18.47
N THR A 62 -2.79 5.94 17.79
CA THR A 62 -2.02 7.19 17.93
C THR A 62 -2.07 7.69 19.38
N TYR A 63 -3.23 7.63 20.03
CA TYR A 63 -3.36 8.00 21.46
C TYR A 63 -2.71 6.97 22.38
N VAL A 64 -2.98 5.68 22.18
CA VAL A 64 -2.46 4.59 23.04
C VAL A 64 -0.94 4.56 23.05
N PHE A 65 -0.31 4.71 21.88
CA PHE A 65 1.15 4.74 21.73
C PHE A 65 1.74 6.15 21.90
N ARG A 66 0.94 7.14 22.35
CA ARG A 66 1.35 8.52 22.66
C ARG A 66 2.14 9.20 21.54
N LEU A 67 1.72 9.00 20.30
CA LEU A 67 2.35 9.65 19.15
C LEU A 67 1.97 11.14 19.10
N PRO A 68 2.89 12.01 18.65
CA PRO A 68 2.70 13.47 18.71
C PRO A 68 1.59 13.97 17.78
N LYS A 69 1.26 13.23 16.72
CA LYS A 69 0.27 13.64 15.72
C LYS A 69 -0.39 12.45 15.04
N TYR A 70 -1.71 12.56 14.84
CA TYR A 70 -2.46 11.66 13.98
C TYR A 70 -2.15 11.93 12.50
N ASP A 71 -1.74 10.89 11.77
CA ASP A 71 -1.55 10.94 10.32
C ASP A 71 -2.37 9.83 9.62
N PRO A 72 -3.48 10.18 8.94
CA PRO A 72 -4.37 9.21 8.31
C PRO A 72 -3.80 8.61 7.01
N ARG A 73 -2.77 9.22 6.40
CA ARG A 73 -2.31 8.83 5.05
C ARG A 73 -1.84 7.39 5.00
N SER A 74 -1.10 6.96 6.02
CA SER A 74 -0.56 5.61 6.12
C SER A 74 -1.67 4.57 6.31
N SER A 75 -2.66 4.82 7.17
CA SER A 75 -3.78 3.90 7.34
C SER A 75 -4.71 3.89 6.14
N LEU A 76 -4.87 5.02 5.44
CA LEU A 76 -5.63 5.10 4.21
C LEU A 76 -5.01 4.26 3.09
N ILE A 77 -3.68 4.32 2.92
CA ILE A 77 -2.97 3.42 1.99
C ILE A 77 -3.27 1.96 2.34
N SER A 78 -3.12 1.58 3.62
CA SER A 78 -3.40 0.22 4.05
C SER A 78 -4.86 -0.20 3.83
N GLY A 79 -5.81 0.70 4.08
CA GLY A 79 -7.23 0.46 3.85
C GLY A 79 -7.57 0.31 2.37
N LEU A 80 -7.04 1.17 1.50
CA LEU A 80 -7.23 1.04 0.05
C LEU A 80 -6.61 -0.25 -0.48
N SER A 81 -5.43 -0.64 0.01
CA SER A 81 -4.82 -1.93 -0.31
C SER A 81 -5.66 -3.11 0.17
N LEU A 82 -6.28 -3.03 1.36
CA LEU A 82 -7.24 -4.03 1.82
C LEU A 82 -8.49 -4.08 0.92
N CYS A 83 -9.05 -2.95 0.50
CA CYS A 83 -10.19 -2.95 -0.42
C CYS A 83 -9.88 -3.68 -1.74
N LEU A 84 -8.66 -3.50 -2.27
CA LEU A 84 -8.22 -4.19 -3.48
C LEU A 84 -8.05 -5.70 -3.28
N LEU A 85 -7.59 -6.14 -2.11
CA LEU A 85 -7.08 -7.50 -1.91
C LEU A 85 -7.97 -8.40 -1.05
N LEU A 86 -8.54 -7.88 0.03
CA LEU A 86 -9.29 -8.65 1.02
C LEU A 86 -10.63 -9.12 0.43
N ARG A 87 -10.87 -10.43 0.47
CA ARG A 87 -12.17 -11.03 0.17
C ARG A 87 -12.65 -11.84 1.37
N THR A 88 -13.90 -11.58 1.76
CA THR A 88 -14.62 -12.29 2.83
C THR A 88 -16.09 -11.91 2.81
N ASN A 89 -16.95 -12.83 3.27
CA ASN A 89 -18.39 -12.61 3.39
C ASN A 89 -18.81 -12.11 4.80
N SER A 90 -17.85 -11.98 5.73
CA SER A 90 -18.13 -11.58 7.11
C SER A 90 -17.64 -10.17 7.41
N LEU A 91 -18.57 -9.29 7.78
CA LEU A 91 -18.24 -7.92 8.21
C LEU A 91 -17.33 -7.91 9.45
N LEU A 92 -17.50 -8.88 10.35
CA LEU A 92 -16.65 -9.01 11.52
C LEU A 92 -15.19 -9.28 11.12
N LEU A 93 -14.97 -10.18 10.15
CA LEU A 93 -13.63 -10.49 9.65
C LEU A 93 -13.02 -9.28 8.93
N VAL A 94 -13.82 -8.46 8.25
CA VAL A 94 -13.37 -7.17 7.69
C VAL A 94 -12.80 -6.26 8.79
N ILE A 95 -13.56 -6.04 9.86
CA ILE A 95 -13.16 -5.17 10.98
C ILE A 95 -11.91 -5.72 11.68
N VAL A 96 -11.89 -7.02 11.98
CA VAL A 96 -10.75 -7.69 12.63
C VAL A 96 -9.50 -7.61 11.76
N THR A 97 -9.62 -7.85 10.44
CA THR A 97 -8.49 -7.74 9.51
C THR A 97 -7.93 -6.32 9.47
N ALA A 98 -8.79 -5.31 9.39
CA ALA A 98 -8.39 -3.91 9.42
C ALA A 98 -7.72 -3.52 10.75
N PHE A 99 -8.25 -4.02 11.87
CA PHE A 99 -7.68 -3.79 13.20
C PHE A 99 -6.28 -4.41 13.33
N ILE A 100 -6.11 -5.68 12.96
CA ILE A 100 -4.82 -6.39 12.99
C ILE A 100 -3.81 -5.71 12.06
N THR A 101 -4.25 -5.36 10.85
CA THR A 101 -3.44 -4.62 9.86
C THR A 101 -2.84 -3.37 10.49
N ILE A 102 -3.65 -2.51 11.09
CA ILE A 102 -3.15 -1.24 11.64
C ILE A 102 -2.37 -1.47 12.93
N THR A 103 -2.82 -2.35 13.83
CA THR A 103 -2.14 -2.62 15.09
C THR A 103 -0.73 -3.19 14.88
N SER A 104 -0.56 -4.04 13.87
CA SER A 104 0.72 -4.67 13.53
C SER A 104 1.85 -3.67 13.31
N LYS A 105 1.56 -2.49 12.74
CA LYS A 105 2.59 -1.47 12.51
C LYS A 105 3.06 -0.81 13.80
N PHE A 106 2.27 -0.84 14.87
CA PHE A 106 2.68 -0.26 16.15
C PHE A 106 3.40 -1.28 17.04
N THR A 107 3.04 -2.57 16.92
CA THR A 107 3.60 -3.66 17.72
C THR A 107 4.82 -4.31 17.07
N LEU A 108 4.81 -4.53 15.76
CA LEU A 108 5.90 -5.18 15.02
C LEU A 108 6.88 -4.16 14.44
N ARG A 109 7.62 -3.52 15.34
CA ARG A 109 8.64 -2.52 15.01
C ARG A 109 10.00 -2.91 15.55
N TRP A 110 11.03 -2.57 14.79
CA TRP A 110 12.42 -2.61 15.24
C TRP A 110 12.95 -1.17 15.23
N GLY A 111 13.11 -0.59 16.42
CA GLY A 111 13.33 0.85 16.58
C GLY A 111 12.21 1.67 15.97
N GLU A 112 12.56 2.62 15.12
CA GLU A 112 11.61 3.53 14.44
C GLU A 112 10.98 2.93 13.16
N LYS A 113 11.33 1.69 12.78
CA LYS A 113 10.90 1.09 11.51
C LYS A 113 9.94 -0.08 11.74
N HIS A 114 8.91 -0.18 10.89
CA HIS A 114 8.05 -1.35 10.80
C HIS A 114 8.81 -2.51 10.18
N ILE A 115 8.67 -3.71 10.77
CA ILE A 115 9.33 -4.91 10.26
C ILE A 115 8.57 -5.43 9.03
N CYS A 116 7.25 -5.46 9.11
CA CYS A 116 6.37 -5.99 8.07
C CYS A 116 5.58 -4.88 7.38
N ASN A 117 5.18 -5.12 6.13
CA ASN A 117 4.12 -4.34 5.50
C ASN A 117 2.80 -4.60 6.25
N PRO A 118 2.15 -3.58 6.84
CA PRO A 118 0.98 -3.78 7.69
C PRO A 118 -0.19 -4.51 6.99
N THR A 119 -0.46 -4.17 5.72
CA THR A 119 -1.55 -4.79 4.96
C THR A 119 -1.25 -6.26 4.67
N ASN A 120 -0.02 -6.57 4.25
CA ASN A 120 0.38 -7.95 3.99
C ASN A 120 0.33 -8.78 5.27
N PHE A 121 0.76 -8.21 6.41
CA PHE A 121 0.68 -8.90 7.69
C PHE A 121 -0.76 -9.22 8.06
N GLY A 122 -1.69 -8.26 7.95
CA GLY A 122 -3.10 -8.49 8.25
C GLY A 122 -3.74 -9.57 7.36
N LEU A 123 -3.47 -9.54 6.06
CA LEU A 123 -3.96 -10.55 5.13
C LEU A 123 -3.41 -11.95 5.45
N ILE A 124 -2.10 -12.08 5.60
CA ILE A 124 -1.46 -13.36 5.89
C ILE A 124 -1.93 -13.91 7.24
N ALA A 125 -1.97 -13.07 8.28
CA ALA A 125 -2.43 -13.48 9.60
C ALA A 125 -3.86 -14.02 9.54
N MET A 126 -4.77 -13.33 8.85
CA MET A 126 -6.16 -13.77 8.75
C MET A 126 -6.32 -15.01 7.87
N MET A 127 -5.58 -15.12 6.76
CA MET A 127 -5.57 -16.34 5.92
C MET A 127 -5.03 -17.57 6.66
N LEU A 128 -4.13 -17.39 7.64
CA LEU A 128 -3.63 -18.49 8.48
C LEU A 128 -4.59 -18.85 9.63
N LEU A 129 -5.39 -17.87 10.11
CA LEU A 129 -6.29 -18.05 11.25
C LEU A 129 -7.70 -18.47 10.85
N THR A 130 -8.11 -18.23 9.62
CA THR A 130 -9.46 -18.57 9.13
C THR A 130 -9.47 -18.91 7.65
N ASP A 131 -10.30 -19.88 7.29
CA ASP A 131 -10.57 -20.26 5.89
C ASP A 131 -11.56 -19.31 5.18
N GLN A 132 -12.08 -18.30 5.88
CA GLN A 132 -13.09 -17.37 5.36
C GLN A 132 -12.49 -16.04 4.84
N VAL A 133 -11.17 -15.92 4.85
CA VAL A 133 -10.44 -14.77 4.31
C VAL A 133 -9.50 -15.25 3.22
N TRP A 134 -9.59 -14.65 2.03
CA TRP A 134 -8.71 -14.96 0.91
C TRP A 134 -8.39 -13.71 0.09
N VAL A 135 -7.43 -13.86 -0.83
CA VAL A 135 -7.10 -12.86 -1.85
C VAL A 135 -7.38 -13.48 -3.20
N SER A 136 -8.20 -12.85 -4.04
CA SER A 136 -8.54 -13.37 -5.38
C SER A 136 -7.42 -13.06 -6.38
N PRO A 137 -6.70 -14.06 -6.93
CA PRO A 137 -5.61 -13.81 -7.87
C PRO A 137 -6.12 -13.41 -9.26
N GLY A 138 -7.27 -13.93 -9.68
CA GLY A 138 -7.81 -13.78 -11.04
C GLY A 138 -8.56 -12.48 -11.33
N GLN A 139 -8.79 -11.64 -10.31
CA GLN A 139 -9.57 -10.41 -10.45
C GLN A 139 -8.91 -9.33 -11.32
N TRP A 140 -7.60 -9.43 -11.56
CA TRP A 140 -6.86 -8.42 -12.34
C TRP A 140 -6.93 -8.66 -13.85
N GLY A 141 -7.67 -9.67 -14.31
CA GLY A 141 -7.74 -10.03 -15.73
C GLY A 141 -6.39 -10.44 -16.33
N SER A 142 -6.39 -10.71 -17.64
CA SER A 142 -5.18 -11.08 -18.41
C SER A 142 -4.80 -10.05 -19.48
N ALA A 143 -5.49 -8.90 -19.50
CA ALA A 143 -5.28 -7.88 -20.51
C ALA A 143 -3.88 -7.27 -20.37
N ALA A 144 -3.06 -7.42 -21.42
CA ALA A 144 -1.70 -6.90 -21.46
C ALA A 144 -1.63 -5.38 -21.19
N PHE A 145 -2.66 -4.64 -21.63
CA PHE A 145 -2.78 -3.21 -21.36
C PHE A 145 -2.86 -2.91 -19.85
N LEU A 146 -3.63 -3.67 -19.08
CA LEU A 146 -3.75 -3.47 -17.64
C LEU A 146 -2.45 -3.83 -16.92
N GLY A 147 -1.78 -4.90 -17.34
CA GLY A 147 -0.44 -5.23 -16.85
C GLY A 147 0.56 -4.09 -17.10
N PHE A 148 0.56 -3.52 -18.30
CA PHE A 148 1.39 -2.37 -18.64
C PHE A 148 1.03 -1.13 -17.82
N LEU A 149 -0.26 -0.83 -17.65
CA LEU A 149 -0.75 0.29 -16.84
C LEU A 149 -0.27 0.16 -15.39
N ILE A 150 -0.42 -1.03 -14.79
CA ILE A 150 0.04 -1.31 -13.42
C ILE A 150 1.56 -1.16 -13.32
N ALA A 151 2.31 -1.61 -14.33
CA ALA A 151 3.76 -1.45 -14.36
C ALA A 151 4.17 0.04 -14.42
N CYS A 152 3.50 0.86 -15.24
CA CYS A 152 3.76 2.30 -15.33
C CYS A 152 3.39 3.04 -14.05
N LEU A 153 2.19 2.80 -13.52
CA LEU A 153 1.70 3.45 -12.29
C LEU A 153 2.52 3.02 -11.07
N GLY A 154 2.82 1.72 -10.95
CA GLY A 154 3.68 1.18 -9.90
C GLY A 154 5.10 1.73 -10.00
N GLY A 155 5.67 1.77 -11.21
CA GLY A 155 6.98 2.37 -11.47
C GLY A 155 7.03 3.84 -11.07
N LEU A 156 6.00 4.63 -11.39
CA LEU A 156 5.89 6.02 -10.97
C LEU A 156 5.87 6.15 -9.44
N VAL A 157 5.03 5.38 -8.74
CA VAL A 157 4.91 5.44 -7.27
C VAL A 157 6.23 5.04 -6.60
N VAL A 158 6.86 3.95 -7.06
CA VAL A 158 8.11 3.43 -6.51
C VAL A 158 9.28 4.40 -6.76
N ASN A 159 9.36 4.99 -7.95
CA ASN A 159 10.35 6.00 -8.28
C ASN A 159 10.20 7.23 -7.38
N ARG A 160 8.96 7.72 -7.20
CA ARG A 160 8.68 8.84 -6.29
C ARG A 160 8.93 8.51 -4.83
N ALA A 161 8.73 7.26 -4.41
CA ALA A 161 9.08 6.80 -3.07
C ALA A 161 10.60 6.61 -2.85
N SER A 162 11.42 6.74 -3.89
CA SER A 162 12.87 6.44 -3.86
C SER A 162 13.16 5.01 -3.38
N ARG A 163 12.34 4.05 -3.83
CA ARG A 163 12.45 2.62 -3.47
C ARG A 163 12.57 1.70 -4.69
N SER A 164 13.01 2.25 -5.83
CA SER A 164 13.21 1.52 -7.09
C SER A 164 14.19 0.36 -6.95
N ASP A 165 15.20 0.50 -6.09
CA ASP A 165 16.27 -0.50 -5.92
C ASP A 165 15.70 -1.87 -5.51
N VAL A 166 14.75 -1.89 -4.56
CA VAL A 166 14.12 -3.13 -4.09
C VAL A 166 13.28 -3.77 -5.20
N THR A 167 12.59 -2.96 -5.99
CA THR A 167 11.71 -3.45 -7.07
C THR A 167 12.54 -4.07 -8.19
N TYR A 168 13.61 -3.40 -8.63
CA TYR A 168 14.48 -3.94 -9.66
C TYR A 168 15.23 -5.18 -9.19
N ALA A 169 15.73 -5.20 -7.94
CA ALA A 169 16.38 -6.38 -7.37
C ALA A 169 15.42 -7.59 -7.37
N PHE A 170 14.16 -7.39 -6.95
CA PHE A 170 13.15 -8.43 -6.99
C PHE A 170 12.89 -8.93 -8.42
N LEU A 171 12.68 -8.02 -9.39
CA LEU A 171 12.40 -8.39 -10.78
C LEU A 171 13.55 -9.17 -11.40
N VAL A 172 14.79 -8.72 -11.23
CA VAL A 172 15.98 -9.40 -11.78
C VAL A 172 16.10 -10.81 -11.18
N PHE A 173 15.96 -10.94 -9.87
CA PHE A 173 16.02 -12.25 -9.21
C PHE A 173 14.89 -13.18 -9.68
N TYR A 174 13.66 -12.67 -9.72
CA TYR A 174 12.49 -13.43 -10.16
C TYR A 174 12.64 -13.93 -11.60
N ILE A 175 13.03 -13.05 -12.53
CA ILE A 175 13.26 -13.40 -13.93
C ILE A 175 14.34 -14.46 -14.05
N THR A 176 15.46 -14.29 -13.34
CA THR A 176 16.57 -15.26 -13.34
C THR A 176 16.11 -16.64 -12.89
N PHE A 177 15.36 -16.72 -11.79
CA PHE A 177 14.81 -17.99 -11.31
C PHE A 177 13.77 -18.59 -12.24
N LEU A 178 12.93 -17.75 -12.87
CA LEU A 178 11.93 -18.21 -13.81
C LEU A 178 12.57 -18.87 -15.04
N PHE A 179 13.59 -18.25 -15.61
CA PHE A 179 14.35 -18.82 -16.72
C PHE A 179 15.16 -20.04 -16.30
N GLY A 180 15.79 -20.01 -15.12
CA GLY A 180 16.53 -21.16 -14.58
C GLY A 180 15.64 -22.39 -14.33
N ARG A 181 14.36 -22.20 -14.01
CA ARG A 181 13.37 -23.29 -13.88
C ARG A 181 12.84 -23.79 -15.23
N ALA A 182 12.92 -22.98 -16.28
CA ALA A 182 12.37 -23.29 -17.59
C ALA A 182 13.35 -24.04 -18.52
N LEU A 183 14.66 -23.97 -18.21
CA LEU A 183 15.72 -24.76 -18.83
C LEU A 183 15.82 -26.15 -18.19
#